data_AF-A0A9D7J6G7-F1
#
_entry.id   AF-A0A9D7J6G7-F1
#
_cell.length_a   1.000
_cell.length_b   1.000
_cell.length_c   1.000
_cell.angle_alpha   90.00
_cell.angle_beta   90.00
_cell.angle_gamma   90.00
#
_symmetry.space_group_name_H-M   'P 1'
#
loop_
_entity.id
_entity.type
_entity.pdbx_description
1 polymer ?
#
loop_
_entity_poly.entity_id
_entity_poly.type
_entity_poly.pdbx_seq_one_letter_code
_entity_poly.pdbx_strand_id
1 'polypeptide(L)'
;MSWNYFWAGTAGDQPRYNQFDYRGCKVGCGPVAWGILIGWADRQAAFGNAYWSGRWGLYRENGGRGADAVAPINQDGGVNNVIREIRDAVGTFCAFGSGATAPWDMGGVWRYLSGRTGARADTHYNVLGIHETRLANYAANSIAYRRTPAVIGTGWLTHYPVAWGYAWQRRTVRKSFLWWSWTETVTDTAFYVNNGWGGGGNGQWIDASTWFAGELYP
;
A
#
# COMPACT_ATOMS: atom_id res chain seq x y z
N MET A 1 -17.36 20.45 -13.16
CA MET A 1 -16.92 19.69 -11.97
C MET A 1 -15.49 19.27 -12.22
N SER A 2 -14.60 19.43 -11.24
CA SER A 2 -13.17 19.11 -11.37
C SER A 2 -12.74 18.21 -10.23
N TRP A 3 -11.91 17.22 -10.55
CA TRP A 3 -11.25 16.38 -9.56
C TRP A 3 -10.15 17.15 -8.83
N ASN A 4 -10.05 16.94 -7.53
CA ASN A 4 -8.92 17.36 -6.70
C ASN A 4 -7.97 16.17 -6.58
N TYR A 5 -6.70 16.34 -6.95
CA TYR A 5 -5.71 15.27 -6.96
C TYR A 5 -4.63 15.48 -5.89
N PHE A 6 -4.27 14.39 -5.23
CA PHE A 6 -3.20 14.31 -4.23
C PHE A 6 -2.28 13.15 -4.58
N TRP A 7 -0.98 13.35 -4.37
CA TRP A 7 0.07 12.39 -4.70
C TRP A 7 1.08 12.27 -3.57
N ALA A 8 1.53 11.04 -3.32
CA ALA A 8 2.63 10.67 -2.46
C ALA A 8 3.85 10.31 -3.31
N GLY A 9 4.65 11.33 -3.64
CA GLY A 9 5.75 11.23 -4.60
C GLY A 9 5.27 11.20 -6.06
N THR A 10 6.13 10.70 -6.93
CA THR A 10 5.95 10.58 -8.37
C THR A 10 5.94 9.12 -8.82
N ALA A 11 5.66 8.88 -10.10
CA ALA A 11 5.77 7.54 -10.69
C ALA A 11 7.19 6.96 -10.59
N GLY A 12 8.23 7.81 -10.61
CA GLY A 12 9.63 7.40 -10.46
C GLY A 12 10.02 6.99 -9.05
N ASP A 13 9.21 7.36 -8.06
CA ASP A 13 9.45 7.00 -6.65
C ASP A 13 8.89 5.62 -6.31
N GLN A 14 7.97 5.08 -7.11
CA GLN A 14 7.25 3.84 -6.83
C GLN A 14 8.10 2.60 -7.16
N PRO A 15 8.45 1.75 -6.15
CA PRO A 15 9.17 0.51 -6.41
C PRO A 15 8.42 -0.43 -7.36
N ARG A 16 9.17 -1.00 -8.29
CA ARG A 16 8.71 -1.90 -9.36
C ARG A 16 8.81 -3.35 -8.92
N TYR A 17 8.20 -3.66 -7.78
CA TYR A 17 8.23 -5.01 -7.22
C TYR A 17 7.04 -5.83 -7.71
N ASN A 18 7.25 -7.13 -7.79
CA ASN A 18 6.35 -8.13 -8.32
C ASN A 18 6.32 -9.37 -7.41
N GLN A 19 5.23 -10.12 -7.50
CA GLN A 19 5.15 -11.46 -6.94
C GLN A 19 6.07 -12.42 -7.69
N PHE A 20 6.69 -13.34 -6.96
CA PHE A 20 7.55 -14.39 -7.49
C PHE A 20 7.24 -15.72 -6.80
N ASP A 21 7.76 -16.81 -7.35
CA ASP A 21 7.58 -18.15 -6.79
C ASP A 21 8.47 -18.36 -5.56
N TYR A 22 7.86 -18.86 -4.49
CA TYR A 22 8.49 -19.16 -3.22
C TYR A 22 7.79 -20.34 -2.54
N ARG A 23 8.55 -21.40 -2.23
CA ARG A 23 8.06 -22.63 -1.59
C ARG A 23 6.83 -23.25 -2.29
N GLY A 24 6.86 -23.30 -3.63
CA GLY A 24 5.78 -23.91 -4.45
C GLY A 24 4.51 -23.05 -4.59
N CYS A 25 4.60 -21.75 -4.29
CA CYS A 25 3.48 -20.82 -4.25
C CYS A 25 3.93 -19.42 -4.67
N LYS A 26 3.03 -18.50 -5.03
CA LYS A 26 3.38 -17.08 -5.07
C LYS A 26 3.71 -16.54 -3.68
N VAL A 27 4.67 -15.61 -3.62
CA VAL A 27 5.10 -14.97 -2.36
C VAL A 27 3.98 -14.17 -1.70
N GLY A 28 2.95 -13.77 -2.45
CA GLY A 28 1.73 -13.11 -1.97
C GLY A 28 1.72 -11.61 -2.20
N CYS A 29 0.53 -11.04 -2.43
CA CYS A 29 0.36 -9.61 -2.69
C CYS A 29 0.57 -8.74 -1.44
N GLY A 30 0.14 -9.21 -0.25
CA GLY A 30 0.36 -8.52 1.03
C GLY A 30 1.84 -8.20 1.33
N PRO A 31 2.76 -9.19 1.32
CA PRO A 31 4.17 -8.92 1.57
C PRO A 31 4.84 -8.12 0.46
N VAL A 32 4.40 -8.26 -0.81
CA VAL A 32 4.87 -7.40 -1.90
C VAL A 32 4.43 -5.95 -1.68
N ALA A 33 3.18 -5.71 -1.28
CA ALA A 33 2.67 -4.36 -1.02
C ALA A 33 3.42 -3.67 0.13
N TRP A 34 3.68 -4.39 1.22
CA TRP A 34 4.56 -3.89 2.28
C TRP A 34 5.98 -3.66 1.80
N GLY A 35 6.55 -4.56 1.00
CA GLY A 35 7.87 -4.38 0.39
C GLY A 35 7.96 -3.10 -0.45
N ILE A 36 6.92 -2.81 -1.24
CA ILE A 36 6.82 -1.58 -2.04
C ILE A 36 6.76 -0.35 -1.12
N LEU A 37 5.88 -0.34 -0.12
CA LEU A 37 5.74 0.81 0.78
C LEU A 37 7.01 1.07 1.60
N ILE A 38 7.63 0.02 2.13
CA ILE A 38 8.89 0.09 2.87
C ILE A 38 10.03 0.55 1.97
N GLY A 39 10.14 0.00 0.76
CA GLY A 39 11.15 0.41 -0.22
C GLY A 39 10.98 1.86 -0.67
N TRP A 40 9.74 2.32 -0.83
CA TRP A 40 9.44 3.73 -1.09
C TRP A 40 9.93 4.61 0.06
N ALA A 41 9.58 4.27 1.31
CA ALA A 41 9.95 5.06 2.48
C ALA A 41 11.47 5.11 2.72
N ASP A 42 12.16 3.98 2.54
CA ASP A 42 13.62 3.90 2.61
C ASP A 42 14.30 4.86 1.62
N ARG A 43 13.82 4.85 0.36
CA ARG A 43 14.30 5.75 -0.69
C ARG A 43 14.00 7.21 -0.37
N GLN A 44 12.80 7.52 0.13
CA GLN A 44 12.47 8.89 0.55
C GLN A 44 13.41 9.38 1.66
N ALA A 45 13.67 8.54 2.66
CA ALA A 45 14.62 8.85 3.72
C ALA A 45 16.03 9.08 3.18
N ALA A 46 16.50 8.21 2.29
CA ALA A 46 17.84 8.28 1.69
C ALA A 46 18.03 9.49 0.77
N PHE A 47 16.98 9.93 0.08
CA PHE A 47 17.03 11.06 -0.87
C PHE A 47 16.56 12.39 -0.28
N GLY A 48 16.54 12.51 1.06
CA GLY A 48 16.39 13.79 1.74
C GLY A 48 14.95 14.28 1.91
N ASN A 49 13.95 13.39 1.85
CA ASN A 49 12.59 13.76 2.24
C ASN A 49 12.56 14.11 3.74
N ALA A 50 12.21 15.36 4.06
CA ALA A 50 12.25 15.88 5.42
C ALA A 50 11.36 15.09 6.40
N TYR A 51 10.20 14.60 5.96
CA TYR A 51 9.29 13.81 6.79
C TYR A 51 9.87 12.43 7.13
N TRP A 52 10.67 11.86 6.22
CA TRP A 52 11.31 10.55 6.38
C TRP A 52 12.77 10.62 6.84
N SER A 53 13.25 11.82 7.19
CA SER A 53 14.65 12.03 7.55
C SER A 53 15.09 11.14 8.72
N GLY A 54 16.27 10.54 8.60
CA GLY A 54 16.82 9.64 9.62
C GLY A 54 16.19 8.24 9.67
N ARG A 55 15.27 7.91 8.75
CA ARG A 55 14.61 6.59 8.68
C ARG A 55 15.16 5.66 7.60
N TRP A 56 16.27 6.01 6.96
CA TRP A 56 16.99 5.17 5.99
C TRP A 56 17.53 3.89 6.64
N GLY A 57 17.65 2.77 5.91
CA GLY A 57 18.08 1.48 6.47
C GLY A 57 16.90 0.57 6.87
N LEU A 58 15.71 0.89 6.35
CA LEU A 58 14.55 -0.01 6.37
C LEU A 58 14.82 -1.20 5.45
N TYR A 59 15.43 -0.95 4.28
CA TYR A 59 15.98 -1.99 3.43
C TYR A 59 17.39 -2.36 3.87
N ARG A 60 17.74 -3.64 3.73
CA ARG A 60 19.10 -4.18 3.92
C ARG A 60 19.52 -4.88 2.65
N GLU A 61 20.79 -4.75 2.29
CA GLU A 61 21.37 -5.14 0.99
C GLU A 61 20.98 -6.56 0.52
N ASN A 62 20.69 -7.48 1.44
CA ASN A 62 20.15 -8.80 1.12
C ASN A 62 19.09 -9.30 2.12
N GLY A 63 18.36 -8.37 2.74
CA GLY A 63 17.54 -8.65 3.92
C GLY A 63 18.36 -8.81 5.21
N GLY A 64 17.73 -9.37 6.24
CA GLY A 64 18.32 -9.69 7.51
C GLY A 64 18.66 -8.44 8.32
N ARG A 65 19.74 -8.54 9.10
CA ARG A 65 20.25 -7.48 9.99
C ARG A 65 21.62 -6.94 9.56
N GLY A 66 21.99 -7.18 8.30
CA GLY A 66 23.27 -6.73 7.72
C GLY A 66 23.33 -5.23 7.46
N ALA A 67 24.19 -4.83 6.52
CA ALA A 67 24.40 -3.42 6.17
C ALA A 67 23.10 -2.74 5.72
N ASP A 68 22.95 -1.48 6.15
CA ASP A 68 21.95 -0.57 5.58
C ASP A 68 22.27 -0.31 4.11
N ALA A 69 21.24 -0.29 3.28
CA ALA A 69 21.35 0.05 1.88
C ALA A 69 20.09 0.79 1.44
N VAL A 70 20.18 1.51 0.32
CA VAL A 70 19.00 2.16 -0.28
C VAL A 70 18.21 1.11 -1.05
N ALA A 71 16.91 1.04 -0.81
CA ALA A 71 16.04 0.10 -1.50
C ALA A 71 16.12 0.29 -3.04
N PRO A 72 16.41 -0.77 -3.80
CA PRO A 72 16.40 -0.73 -5.25
C PRO A 72 15.04 -0.31 -5.81
N ILE A 73 15.01 0.49 -6.88
CA ILE A 73 13.73 0.81 -7.54
C ILE A 73 13.16 -0.40 -8.31
N ASN A 74 14.05 -1.22 -8.88
CA ASN A 74 13.71 -2.44 -9.57
C ASN A 74 13.94 -3.63 -8.63
N GLN A 75 13.10 -4.66 -8.76
CA GLN A 75 13.25 -5.87 -7.96
C GLN A 75 14.51 -6.66 -8.34
N ASP A 76 15.26 -7.07 -7.32
CA ASP A 76 16.42 -7.93 -7.43
C ASP A 76 16.40 -9.06 -6.38
N GLY A 77 17.51 -9.79 -6.24
CA GLY A 77 17.66 -10.86 -5.25
C GLY A 77 17.53 -10.38 -3.80
N GLY A 78 18.06 -9.19 -3.48
CA GLY A 78 17.99 -8.62 -2.12
C GLY A 78 16.57 -8.20 -1.77
N VAL A 79 15.85 -7.58 -2.71
CA VAL A 79 14.41 -7.27 -2.59
C VAL A 79 13.60 -8.55 -2.39
N ASN A 80 13.91 -9.63 -3.12
CA ASN A 80 13.23 -10.91 -2.92
C ASN A 80 13.42 -11.46 -1.51
N ASN A 81 14.61 -11.33 -0.92
CA ASN A 81 14.87 -11.76 0.45
C ASN A 81 14.08 -10.91 1.46
N VAL A 82 14.06 -9.58 1.29
CA VAL A 82 13.22 -8.69 2.10
C VAL A 82 11.74 -9.06 2.03
N ILE A 83 11.21 -9.30 0.83
CA ILE A 83 9.79 -9.69 0.66
C ILE A 83 9.51 -11.04 1.32
N ARG A 84 10.46 -11.99 1.34
CA ARG A 84 10.32 -13.27 2.07
C ARG A 84 10.29 -13.05 3.59
N GLU A 85 11.11 -12.16 4.13
CA GLU A 85 11.06 -11.82 5.56
C GLU A 85 9.75 -11.16 5.94
N ILE A 86 9.25 -10.25 5.10
CA ILE A 86 7.95 -9.63 5.30
C ILE A 86 6.86 -10.70 5.23
N ARG A 87 6.92 -11.62 4.25
CA ARG A 87 5.99 -12.76 4.12
C ARG A 87 5.90 -13.54 5.43
N ASP A 88 7.04 -13.89 6.01
CA ASP A 88 7.10 -14.63 7.27
C ASP A 88 6.58 -13.77 8.45
N ALA A 89 6.85 -12.46 8.44
CA ALA A 89 6.39 -11.52 9.46
C ALA A 89 4.86 -11.33 9.45
N VAL A 90 4.23 -11.29 8.27
CA VAL A 90 2.78 -11.14 8.10
C VAL A 90 2.04 -12.48 7.96
N GLY A 91 2.71 -13.61 8.22
CA GLY A 91 2.07 -14.93 8.26
C GLY A 91 1.45 -15.39 6.93
N THR A 92 1.95 -14.93 5.78
CA THR A 92 1.39 -15.33 4.49
C THR A 92 1.53 -16.84 4.25
N PHE A 93 0.43 -17.51 3.93
CA PHE A 93 0.39 -18.95 3.68
C PHE A 93 0.07 -19.26 2.20
N CYS A 94 0.29 -20.51 1.81
CA CYS A 94 -0.06 -20.99 0.46
C CYS A 94 -1.54 -21.39 0.44
N ALA A 95 -2.31 -20.82 -0.48
CA ALA A 95 -3.69 -21.21 -0.77
C ALA A 95 -3.89 -21.27 -2.30
N PHE A 96 -4.24 -22.46 -2.80
CA PHE A 96 -4.49 -22.69 -4.24
C PHE A 96 -3.34 -22.21 -5.16
N GLY A 97 -2.09 -22.38 -4.73
CA GLY A 97 -0.90 -21.92 -5.48
C GLY A 97 -0.60 -20.42 -5.39
N SER A 98 -1.43 -19.65 -4.67
CA SER A 98 -1.24 -18.22 -4.41
C SER A 98 -0.92 -17.91 -2.94
N GLY A 99 -0.13 -16.87 -2.71
CA GLY A 99 0.24 -16.43 -1.36
C GLY A 99 -0.88 -15.58 -0.76
N ALA A 100 -1.62 -16.14 0.19
CA ALA A 100 -2.72 -15.46 0.87
C ALA A 100 -2.25 -14.88 2.20
N THR A 101 -2.66 -13.64 2.49
CA THR A 101 -2.39 -12.96 3.78
C THR A 101 -3.70 -12.42 4.32
N ALA A 102 -4.06 -12.81 5.54
CA ALA A 102 -5.26 -12.30 6.16
C ALA A 102 -5.07 -10.87 6.69
N PRO A 103 -6.12 -10.04 6.73
CA PRO A 103 -6.02 -8.65 7.18
C PRO A 103 -5.46 -8.50 8.60
N TRP A 104 -5.81 -9.42 9.51
CA TRP A 104 -5.35 -9.39 10.90
C TRP A 104 -3.85 -9.75 11.05
N ASP A 105 -3.28 -10.48 10.08
CA ASP A 105 -1.86 -10.83 10.10
C ASP A 105 -0.97 -9.76 9.42
N MET A 106 -1.55 -8.89 8.58
CA MET A 106 -0.83 -7.80 7.91
C MET A 106 -0.15 -6.84 8.90
N GLY A 107 -0.68 -6.69 10.12
CA GLY A 107 -0.04 -5.92 11.19
C GLY A 107 1.29 -6.50 11.65
N GLY A 108 1.54 -7.80 11.42
CA GLY A 108 2.77 -8.50 11.76
C GLY A 108 4.04 -7.95 11.10
N VAL A 109 3.91 -7.06 10.10
CA VAL A 109 5.02 -6.33 9.47
C VAL A 109 5.89 -5.58 10.49
N TRP A 110 5.34 -5.23 11.66
CA TRP A 110 6.13 -4.66 12.76
C TRP A 110 7.36 -5.52 13.13
N ARG A 111 7.27 -6.85 12.97
CA ARG A 111 8.39 -7.77 13.25
C ARG A 111 9.56 -7.56 12.30
N TYR A 112 9.27 -7.23 11.03
CA TYR A 112 10.29 -6.86 10.06
C TYR A 112 10.92 -5.50 10.40
N LEU A 113 10.11 -4.54 10.85
CA LEU A 113 10.55 -3.18 11.19
C LEU A 113 11.34 -3.11 12.51
N SER A 114 11.00 -3.97 13.48
CA SER A 114 11.62 -4.03 14.80
C SER A 114 13.14 -4.09 14.68
N GLY A 115 13.90 -3.28 15.42
CA GLY A 115 15.38 -3.25 15.35
C GLY A 115 15.97 -2.63 14.08
N ARG A 116 15.16 -1.90 13.29
CA ARG A 116 15.63 -1.02 12.21
C ARG A 116 15.52 0.44 12.67
N THR A 117 15.02 1.33 11.82
CA THR A 117 15.25 2.77 11.96
C THR A 117 14.12 3.52 12.65
N GLY A 118 13.29 2.80 13.43
CA GLY A 118 12.23 3.36 14.25
C GLY A 118 10.89 3.60 13.54
N ALA A 119 10.81 3.31 12.23
CA ALA A 119 9.55 3.37 11.51
C ALA A 119 8.52 2.40 12.10
N ARG A 120 7.25 2.81 12.10
CA ARG A 120 6.13 2.02 12.60
C ARG A 120 5.06 1.85 11.55
N ALA A 121 4.35 0.72 11.62
CA ALA A 121 3.23 0.42 10.75
C ALA A 121 1.96 0.29 11.57
N ASP A 122 0.87 0.88 11.07
CA ASP A 122 -0.47 0.70 11.62
C ASP A 122 -1.36 0.04 10.55
N THR A 123 -2.25 -0.85 10.97
CA THR A 123 -3.21 -1.52 10.08
C THR A 123 -4.62 -1.37 10.60
N HIS A 124 -5.54 -1.04 9.69
CA HIS A 124 -6.95 -0.90 9.95
C HIS A 124 -7.72 -1.77 8.97
N TYR A 125 -8.71 -2.53 9.43
CA TYR A 125 -9.47 -3.41 8.55
C TYR A 125 -10.87 -3.68 9.07
N ASN A 126 -11.74 -4.10 8.15
CA ASN A 126 -12.99 -4.76 8.46
C ASN A 126 -12.80 -6.27 8.25
N VAL A 127 -12.99 -7.07 9.29
CA VAL A 127 -12.74 -8.52 9.27
C VAL A 127 -13.72 -9.28 8.37
N LEU A 128 -14.83 -8.67 7.97
CA LEU A 128 -15.83 -9.23 7.06
C LEU A 128 -15.64 -8.77 5.62
N GLY A 129 -14.64 -7.93 5.34
CA GLY A 129 -14.39 -7.41 4.00
C GLY A 129 -15.33 -6.34 3.52
N ILE A 130 -16.09 -5.78 4.44
CA ILE A 130 -16.99 -4.70 4.15
C ILE A 130 -16.15 -3.45 3.93
N HIS A 131 -16.33 -2.85 2.76
CA HIS A 131 -15.65 -1.61 2.45
C HIS A 131 -16.21 -0.48 3.31
N GLU A 132 -15.34 0.31 3.93
CA GLU A 132 -15.73 1.40 4.83
C GLU A 132 -15.09 2.71 4.39
N THR A 133 -15.87 3.80 4.38
CA THR A 133 -15.34 5.16 4.17
C THR A 133 -14.25 5.52 5.18
N ARG A 134 -14.36 5.05 6.43
CA ARG A 134 -13.33 5.24 7.46
C ARG A 134 -11.98 4.63 7.05
N LEU A 135 -12.01 3.43 6.46
CA LEU A 135 -10.79 2.74 6.01
C LEU A 135 -10.16 3.43 4.82
N ALA A 136 -10.99 3.86 3.87
CA ALA A 136 -10.55 4.71 2.76
C ALA A 136 -9.91 6.02 3.27
N ASN A 137 -10.48 6.63 4.31
CA ASN A 137 -9.97 7.87 4.86
C ASN A 137 -8.57 7.73 5.48
N TYR A 138 -8.20 6.58 6.08
CA TYR A 138 -6.82 6.37 6.54
C TYR A 138 -5.83 6.46 5.36
N ALA A 139 -6.07 5.68 4.31
CA ALA A 139 -5.23 5.70 3.11
C ALA A 139 -5.20 7.08 2.44
N ALA A 140 -6.36 7.72 2.29
CA ALA A 140 -6.46 9.06 1.71
C ALA A 140 -5.70 10.10 2.55
N ASN A 141 -5.80 10.07 3.87
CA ASN A 141 -5.10 10.98 4.76
C ASN A 141 -3.58 10.77 4.72
N SER A 142 -3.14 9.51 4.59
CA SER A 142 -1.73 9.18 4.38
C SER A 142 -1.15 9.86 3.14
N ILE A 143 -1.88 9.76 2.03
CA ILE A 143 -1.46 10.33 0.75
C ILE A 143 -1.57 11.86 0.77
N ALA A 144 -2.70 12.41 1.20
CA ALA A 144 -2.99 13.84 1.10
C ALA A 144 -2.18 14.69 2.09
N TYR A 145 -2.02 14.23 3.33
CA TYR A 145 -1.44 15.04 4.41
C TYR A 145 -0.03 14.61 4.79
N ARG A 146 0.26 13.30 4.80
CA ARG A 146 1.61 12.78 5.13
C ARG A 146 2.46 12.50 3.90
N ARG A 147 1.92 12.70 2.70
CA ARG A 147 2.61 12.46 1.42
C ARG A 147 3.24 11.07 1.35
N THR A 148 2.62 10.09 1.99
CA THR A 148 3.12 8.72 2.14
C THR A 148 2.08 7.75 1.56
N PRO A 149 2.45 6.83 0.66
CA PRO A 149 1.54 5.83 0.13
C PRO A 149 0.96 4.94 1.23
N ALA A 150 -0.12 4.22 0.92
CA ALA A 150 -0.75 3.29 1.85
C ALA A 150 -1.05 1.97 1.16
N VAL A 151 -0.91 0.86 1.87
CA VAL A 151 -1.44 -0.43 1.42
C VAL A 151 -2.95 -0.38 1.56
N ILE A 152 -3.69 -0.80 0.54
CA ILE A 152 -5.16 -0.91 0.62
C ILE A 152 -5.61 -2.32 0.28
N GLY A 153 -6.83 -2.69 0.68
CA GLY A 153 -7.46 -3.94 0.26
C GLY A 153 -8.42 -3.72 -0.92
N THR A 154 -8.32 -4.53 -1.97
CA THR A 154 -9.21 -4.49 -3.15
C THR A 154 -9.73 -5.88 -3.46
N GLY A 155 -11.06 -6.03 -3.53
CA GLY A 155 -11.71 -7.34 -3.55
C GLY A 155 -11.46 -8.08 -2.23
N TRP A 156 -12.49 -8.60 -1.59
CA TRP A 156 -12.32 -9.22 -0.27
C TRP A 156 -11.31 -10.38 -0.34
N LEU A 157 -10.23 -10.30 0.45
CA LEU A 157 -9.08 -11.24 0.44
C LEU A 157 -8.45 -11.50 -0.93
N THR A 158 -8.76 -10.66 -1.92
CA THR A 158 -8.35 -10.90 -3.30
C THR A 158 -6.99 -10.30 -3.58
N HIS A 159 -6.77 -9.04 -3.19
CA HIS A 159 -5.57 -8.31 -3.55
C HIS A 159 -5.24 -7.15 -2.61
N TYR A 160 -3.95 -6.89 -2.42
CA TYR A 160 -3.42 -5.73 -1.71
C TYR A 160 -2.50 -4.92 -2.64
N PRO A 161 -2.96 -3.78 -3.19
CA PRO A 161 -2.08 -2.85 -3.88
C PRO A 161 -1.59 -1.71 -2.94
N VAL A 162 -0.66 -0.91 -3.44
CA VAL A 162 -0.21 0.33 -2.77
C VAL A 162 -0.85 1.53 -3.46
N ALA A 163 -1.74 2.23 -2.76
CA ALA A 163 -2.30 3.51 -3.19
C ALA A 163 -1.29 4.64 -2.94
N TRP A 164 -0.95 5.38 -3.99
CA TRP A 164 -0.03 6.51 -3.92
C TRP A 164 -0.60 7.79 -4.53
N GLY A 165 -1.73 7.71 -5.21
CA GLY A 165 -2.56 8.85 -5.57
C GLY A 165 -3.96 8.76 -4.96
N TYR A 166 -4.54 9.90 -4.61
CA TYR A 166 -5.92 10.02 -4.14
C TYR A 166 -6.60 11.17 -4.89
N ALA A 167 -7.84 10.96 -5.31
CA ALA A 167 -8.63 11.99 -5.95
C ALA A 167 -10.06 12.03 -5.41
N TRP A 168 -10.65 13.22 -5.36
CA TRP A 168 -12.07 13.37 -5.06
C TRP A 168 -12.71 14.49 -5.88
N GLN A 169 -14.00 14.33 -6.19
CA GLN A 169 -14.84 15.38 -6.76
C GLN A 169 -16.20 15.39 -6.09
N ARG A 170 -16.86 16.55 -6.09
CA ARG A 170 -18.28 16.67 -5.73
C ARG A 170 -19.09 16.93 -6.97
N ARG A 171 -20.17 16.18 -7.15
CA ARG A 171 -21.13 16.38 -8.24
C ARG A 171 -22.56 16.33 -7.74
N THR A 172 -23.39 17.19 -8.31
CA THR A 172 -24.83 17.14 -8.10
C THR A 172 -25.44 16.12 -9.06
N VAL A 173 -26.12 15.12 -8.51
CA VAL A 173 -26.86 14.12 -9.28
C VAL A 173 -28.35 14.34 -9.07
N ARG A 174 -29.13 14.14 -10.13
CA ARG A 174 -30.59 14.09 -10.03
C ARG A 174 -30.99 12.64 -9.79
N LYS A 175 -31.70 12.39 -8.70
CA LYS A 175 -32.31 11.09 -8.39
C LYS A 175 -33.82 11.20 -8.59
N SER A 176 -34.41 10.12 -9.08
CA SER A 176 -35.85 10.01 -9.26
C SER A 176 -36.32 8.66 -8.77
N PHE A 177 -37.39 8.63 -7.99
CA PHE A 177 -38.06 7.40 -7.56
C PHE A 177 -39.58 7.59 -7.62
N LEU A 178 -40.25 6.73 -8.38
CA LEU A 178 -41.67 6.86 -8.72
C LEU A 178 -41.97 8.26 -9.29
N TRP A 179 -42.76 9.09 -8.61
CA TRP A 179 -43.13 10.45 -9.03
C TRP A 179 -42.33 11.56 -8.34
N TRP A 180 -41.31 11.23 -7.54
CA TRP A 180 -40.48 12.20 -6.84
C TRP A 180 -39.13 12.36 -7.52
N SER A 181 -38.65 13.59 -7.66
CA SER A 181 -37.29 13.92 -8.13
C SER A 181 -36.63 14.85 -7.14
N TRP A 182 -35.36 14.60 -6.80
CA TRP A 182 -34.54 15.51 -5.99
C TRP A 182 -33.11 15.57 -6.53
N THR A 183 -32.36 16.57 -6.09
CA THR A 183 -30.94 16.66 -6.36
C THR A 183 -30.15 16.33 -5.10
N GLU A 184 -29.03 15.64 -5.28
CA GLU A 184 -28.15 15.23 -4.19
C GLU A 184 -26.72 15.53 -4.60
N THR A 185 -25.95 16.10 -3.69
CA THR A 185 -24.50 16.24 -3.89
C THR A 185 -23.83 14.96 -3.44
N VAL A 186 -23.22 14.22 -4.37
CA VAL A 186 -22.40 13.04 -4.05
C VAL A 186 -20.92 13.39 -4.16
N THR A 187 -20.10 12.72 -3.36
CA THR A 187 -18.64 12.79 -3.45
C THR A 187 -18.14 11.50 -4.08
N ASP A 188 -17.53 11.59 -5.26
CA ASP A 188 -16.82 10.47 -5.86
C ASP A 188 -15.36 10.53 -5.42
N THR A 189 -14.76 9.38 -5.12
CA THR A 189 -13.39 9.26 -4.61
C THR A 189 -12.66 8.13 -5.32
N ALA A 190 -11.38 8.31 -5.62
CA ALA A 190 -10.57 7.31 -6.32
C ALA A 190 -9.15 7.23 -5.77
N PHE A 191 -8.54 6.04 -5.84
CA PHE A 191 -7.11 5.80 -5.57
C PHE A 191 -6.37 5.45 -6.85
N TYR A 192 -5.16 5.98 -7.01
CA TYR A 192 -4.23 5.55 -8.04
C TYR A 192 -3.22 4.57 -7.44
N VAL A 193 -3.17 3.36 -7.98
CA VAL A 193 -2.53 2.23 -7.31
C VAL A 193 -1.37 1.61 -8.07
N ASN A 194 -0.31 1.26 -7.36
CA ASN A 194 0.71 0.30 -7.78
C ASN A 194 0.25 -1.10 -7.36
N ASN A 195 -0.07 -1.95 -8.34
CA ASN A 195 -0.61 -3.28 -8.08
C ASN A 195 0.44 -4.30 -7.59
N GLY A 196 1.73 -3.95 -7.58
CA GLY A 196 2.78 -4.92 -7.26
C GLY A 196 2.95 -5.99 -8.33
N TRP A 197 2.86 -5.58 -9.59
CA TRP A 197 3.06 -6.42 -10.78
C TRP A 197 4.30 -6.00 -11.59
N GLY A 198 5.29 -5.38 -10.93
CA GLY A 198 6.52 -4.90 -11.57
C GLY A 198 6.38 -3.58 -12.35
N GLY A 199 5.17 -3.03 -12.49
CA GLY A 199 4.91 -1.78 -13.23
C GLY A 199 5.30 -0.49 -12.47
N GLY A 200 5.49 -0.55 -11.15
CA GLY A 200 5.80 0.62 -10.31
C GLY A 200 4.72 1.70 -10.44
N GLY A 201 5.12 2.88 -10.91
CA GLY A 201 4.24 4.04 -11.11
C GLY A 201 3.24 3.94 -12.27
N ASN A 202 3.27 2.89 -13.08
CA ASN A 202 2.27 2.63 -14.13
C ASN A 202 0.99 2.04 -13.51
N GLY A 203 0.30 2.87 -12.74
CA GLY A 203 -0.89 2.48 -12.00
C GLY A 203 -2.20 2.66 -12.76
N GLN A 204 -3.29 2.43 -12.05
CA GLN A 204 -4.64 2.71 -12.53
C GLN A 204 -5.48 3.36 -11.43
N TRP A 205 -6.47 4.15 -11.83
CA TRP A 205 -7.47 4.68 -10.91
C TRP A 205 -8.50 3.59 -10.60
N ILE A 206 -8.76 3.38 -9.31
CA ILE A 206 -9.82 2.52 -8.80
C ILE A 206 -10.72 3.32 -7.85
N ASP A 207 -11.95 2.87 -7.64
CA ASP A 207 -12.83 3.45 -6.63
C ASP A 207 -12.15 3.41 -5.25
N ALA A 208 -12.24 4.50 -4.48
CA ALA A 208 -11.59 4.62 -3.17
C ALA A 208 -12.38 3.90 -2.07
N SER A 209 -12.97 2.76 -2.39
CA SER A 209 -13.66 1.88 -1.48
C SER A 209 -12.70 0.78 -1.05
N THR A 210 -12.43 0.64 0.25
CA THR A 210 -11.50 -0.39 0.75
C THR A 210 -11.95 -0.99 2.08
N TRP A 211 -11.58 -2.25 2.30
CA TRP A 211 -11.77 -3.01 3.54
C TRP A 211 -10.50 -3.12 4.38
N PHE A 212 -9.37 -2.58 3.90
CA PHE A 212 -8.09 -2.57 4.61
C PHE A 212 -7.30 -1.30 4.29
N ALA A 213 -6.62 -0.75 5.29
CA ALA A 213 -5.63 0.31 5.13
C ALA A 213 -4.40 0.00 6.01
N GLY A 214 -3.24 -0.09 5.37
CA GLY A 214 -1.94 -0.22 6.02
C GLY A 214 -1.13 1.05 5.81
N GLU A 215 -0.74 1.69 6.91
CA GLU A 215 -0.02 2.96 6.92
C GLU A 215 1.39 2.74 7.47
N LEU A 216 2.36 3.47 6.93
CA LEU A 216 3.73 3.49 7.43
C LEU A 216 4.07 4.91 7.91
N TYR A 217 4.76 5.00 9.03
CA TYR A 217 5.17 6.24 9.67
C TYR A 217 6.68 6.21 9.94
N PRO A 218 7.37 7.36 9.84
CA PRO A 218 8.74 7.49 10.29
C PRO A 218 8.86 7.23 11.79
#